data_AF-A0A937SVA3-F1
#
_entry.id   AF-A0A937SVA3-F1
#
_cell.length_a   1.000
_cell.length_b   1.000
_cell.length_c   1.000
_cell.angle_alpha   90.00
_cell.angle_beta   90.00
_cell.angle_gamma   90.00
#
_symmetry.space_group_name_H-M   'P 1'
#
loop_
_entity.id
_entity.type
_entity.pdbx_description
1 polymer ?
#
loop_
_entity_poly.entity_id
_entity_poly.type
_entity_poly.pdbx_seq_one_letter_code
_entity_poly.pdbx_strand_id
1 'polypeptide(L)'
;MANTPTKPVLASPRTAEKLLDIYFLDMRSALLETAATLDRIERAENGSDIFRDPRIGKLVEACEILKDGKKNRAEQFLVLFSDPLE
;
A
#
# COMPACT_ATOMS: atom_id res chain seq x y z
N MET A 1 17.42 40.04 0.58
CA MET A 1 16.80 38.91 1.32
C MET A 1 15.71 38.32 0.43
N ALA A 2 16.01 37.24 -0.30
CA ALA A 2 15.07 36.65 -1.25
C ALA A 2 14.10 35.74 -0.50
N ASN A 3 12.80 36.05 -0.57
CA ASN A 3 11.74 35.24 0.00
C ASN A 3 11.51 34.03 -0.91
N THR A 4 11.98 32.84 -0.51
CA THR A 4 11.77 31.61 -1.28
C THR A 4 10.28 31.27 -1.25
N PRO A 5 9.61 31.09 -2.41
CA PRO A 5 8.19 30.74 -2.41
C PRO A 5 8.02 29.35 -1.81
N THR A 6 7.40 29.29 -0.62
CA THR A 6 6.92 28.05 0.00
C THR A 6 5.94 27.38 -0.96
N LYS A 7 6.30 26.18 -1.44
CA LYS A 7 5.43 25.30 -2.24
C LYS A 7 4.02 25.28 -1.60
N PRO A 8 2.94 25.61 -2.33
CA PRO A 8 1.61 25.57 -1.75
C PRO A 8 1.31 24.13 -1.36
N VAL A 9 1.12 23.89 -0.06
CA VAL A 9 0.61 22.62 0.43
C VAL A 9 -0.85 22.56 0.04
N LEU A 10 -1.17 21.78 -1.00
CA LEU A 10 -2.55 21.47 -1.35
C LEU A 10 -3.14 20.62 -0.23
N ALA A 11 -3.69 21.28 0.78
CA ALA A 11 -4.39 20.63 1.87
C ALA A 11 -5.75 20.11 1.37
N SER A 12 -6.14 18.93 1.84
CA SER A 12 -7.49 18.42 1.58
C SER A 12 -8.53 19.40 2.13
N PRO A 13 -9.60 19.71 1.39
CA PRO A 13 -10.71 20.52 1.91
C PRO A 13 -11.57 19.74 2.94
N ARG A 14 -11.29 18.46 3.19
CA ARG A 14 -12.01 17.59 4.13
C ARG A 14 -11.16 17.25 5.35
N THR A 15 -11.80 17.08 6.51
CA THR A 15 -11.14 16.62 7.75
C THR A 15 -10.67 15.18 7.64
N ALA A 16 -9.77 14.77 8.55
CA ALA A 16 -9.23 13.43 8.59
C ALA A 16 -10.31 12.37 8.86
N GLU A 17 -11.25 12.67 9.77
CA GLU A 17 -12.38 11.81 10.10
C GLU A 17 -13.27 11.62 8.88
N LYS A 18 -13.56 12.69 8.14
CA LYS A 18 -14.39 12.60 6.95
C LYS A 18 -13.72 11.79 5.84
N LEU A 19 -12.40 11.89 5.69
CA LEU A 19 -11.66 11.05 4.76
C LEU A 19 -11.68 9.58 5.20
N LEU A 20 -11.51 9.31 6.50
CA LEU A 20 -11.62 7.96 7.03
C LEU A 20 -13.00 7.37 6.74
N ASP A 21 -14.08 8.08 7.03
CA ASP A 21 -15.45 7.62 6.76
C ASP A 21 -15.67 7.30 5.28
N ILE A 22 -15.12 8.11 4.38
CA ILE A 22 -15.26 7.91 2.93
C ILE A 22 -14.53 6.65 2.48
N TYR A 23 -13.30 6.41 2.96
CA TYR A 23 -12.41 5.39 2.39
C TYR A 23 -12.27 4.11 3.23
N PHE A 24 -12.79 4.10 4.47
CA PHE A 24 -12.57 2.98 5.39
C PHE A 24 -13.06 1.65 4.84
N LEU A 25 -14.26 1.63 4.25
CA LEU A 25 -14.85 0.40 3.72
C LEU A 25 -14.07 -0.14 2.51
N ASP A 26 -13.59 0.75 1.64
CA ASP A 26 -12.79 0.37 0.47
C ASP A 26 -11.43 -0.20 0.89
N MET A 27 -10.73 0.49 1.80
CA MET A 27 -9.45 0.01 2.35
C MET A 27 -9.60 -1.33 3.04
N ARG A 28 -10.66 -1.49 3.86
CA ARG A 28 -10.95 -2.76 4.54
C ARG A 28 -11.25 -3.88 3.53
N SER A 29 -12.02 -3.58 2.49
CA SER A 29 -12.36 -4.54 1.44
C SER A 29 -11.10 -5.03 0.72
N ALA A 30 -10.22 -4.11 0.31
CA ALA A 30 -8.97 -4.45 -0.37
C ALA A 30 -8.04 -5.33 0.49
N LEU A 31 -7.92 -5.02 1.79
CA LEU A 31 -7.14 -5.84 2.73
C LEU A 31 -7.75 -7.24 2.91
N LEU A 32 -9.07 -7.32 3.06
CA LEU A 32 -9.77 -8.59 3.22
C LEU A 32 -9.64 -9.47 1.98
N GLU A 33 -9.82 -8.89 0.78
CA GLU A 33 -9.70 -9.64 -0.46
C GLU A 33 -8.27 -10.14 -0.69
N THR A 34 -7.27 -9.34 -0.32
CA THR A 34 -5.86 -9.73 -0.38
C THR A 34 -5.59 -10.94 0.53
N ALA A 35 -6.04 -10.88 1.79
CA ALA A 35 -5.89 -12.00 2.74
C ALA A 35 -6.62 -13.26 2.26
N ALA A 36 -7.89 -13.12 1.85
CA ALA A 36 -8.69 -14.25 1.36
C ALA A 36 -8.09 -14.89 0.10
N THR A 37 -7.44 -14.09 -0.76
CA THR A 37 -6.77 -14.60 -1.96
C THR A 37 -5.50 -15.37 -1.61
N LEU A 38 -4.70 -14.89 -0.66
CA LEU A 38 -3.53 -15.63 -0.16
C LEU A 38 -3.94 -16.97 0.46
N ASP A 39 -5.02 -17.00 1.26
CA ASP A 39 -5.57 -18.24 1.82
C ASP A 39 -5.99 -19.24 0.73
N ARG A 40 -6.57 -18.76 -0.38
CA ARG A 40 -6.96 -19.61 -1.51
C ARG A 40 -5.74 -20.15 -2.25
N ILE A 41 -4.70 -19.34 -2.41
CA ILE A 41 -3.43 -19.75 -3.03
C ILE A 41 -2.75 -20.83 -2.19
N GLU A 42 -2.69 -20.66 -0.87
CA GLU A 42 -2.08 -21.63 0.04
C GLU A 42 -2.75 -23.01 -0.04
N ARG A 43 -4.07 -23.04 -0.23
CA ARG A 43 -4.85 -24.29 -0.35
C ARG A 43 -4.81 -24.93 -1.74
N ALA A 44 -4.25 -24.25 -2.74
CA ALA A 44 -4.13 -24.79 -4.09
C ALA A 44 -3.01 -25.85 -4.18
N GLU A 45 -2.98 -26.59 -5.28
CA GLU A 45 -1.87 -27.50 -5.58
C GLU A 45 -0.55 -26.71 -5.65
N ASN A 46 0.51 -27.21 -5.00
CA ASN A 46 1.79 -26.51 -4.80
C ASN A 46 1.67 -25.15 -4.07
N GLY A 47 0.58 -24.94 -3.33
CA GLY A 47 0.26 -23.69 -2.64
C GLY A 47 1.31 -23.28 -1.60
N SER A 48 2.05 -24.20 -0.99
CA SER A 48 3.14 -23.82 -0.07
C SER A 48 4.41 -23.36 -0.78
N ASP A 49 4.70 -23.90 -1.98
CA ASP A 49 5.92 -23.58 -2.71
C ASP A 49 5.82 -22.21 -3.39
N ILE A 50 4.63 -21.83 -3.85
CA ILE A 50 4.42 -20.54 -4.52
C ILE A 50 4.65 -19.34 -3.58
N PHE A 51 4.58 -19.50 -2.25
CA PHE A 51 4.95 -18.43 -1.29
C PHE A 51 6.42 -18.03 -1.35
N ARG A 52 7.27 -18.81 -2.04
CA ARG A 52 8.66 -18.42 -2.35
C ARG A 52 8.75 -17.47 -3.55
N ASP A 53 7.65 -17.24 -4.27
CA ASP A 53 7.61 -16.32 -5.40
C ASP A 53 7.88 -14.88 -4.92
N PRO A 54 8.84 -14.16 -5.53
CA PRO A 54 9.17 -12.79 -5.15
C PRO A 54 7.98 -11.82 -5.17
N ARG A 55 6.95 -12.09 -5.99
CA ARG A 55 5.73 -11.26 -6.04
C ARG A 55 4.94 -11.36 -4.75
N ILE A 56 4.88 -12.53 -4.12
CA ILE A 56 4.28 -12.69 -2.78
C ILE A 56 5.12 -11.98 -1.73
N GLY A 57 6.46 -12.06 -1.83
CA GLY A 57 7.37 -11.29 -1.00
C GLY A 57 7.09 -9.78 -1.04
N LYS A 58 6.90 -9.20 -2.24
CA LYS A 58 6.53 -7.79 -2.40
C LYS A 58 5.18 -7.44 -1.76
N LEU A 59 4.18 -8.33 -1.81
CA LEU A 59 2.89 -8.10 -1.14
C LEU A 59 3.06 -8.02 0.39
N VAL A 60 3.91 -8.87 0.98
CA VAL A 60 4.22 -8.83 2.41
C VAL A 60 4.96 -7.55 2.78
N GLU A 61 5.94 -7.13 1.98
CA GLU A 61 6.66 -5.87 2.19
C GLU A 61 5.73 -4.65 2.07
N ALA A 62 4.73 -4.70 1.18
CA ALA A 62 3.69 -3.67 1.08
C ALA A 62 2.88 -3.54 2.39
N CYS A 63 2.59 -4.64 3.09
CA CYS A 63 1.95 -4.60 4.40
C CYS A 63 2.82 -3.89 5.46
N GLU A 64 4.14 -4.06 5.40
CA GLU A 64 5.08 -3.38 6.30
C GLU A 64 5.07 -1.86 6.08
N ILE A 65 5.00 -1.40 4.82
CA ILE A 65 4.86 0.03 4.48
C ILE A 65 3.59 0.62 5.11
N LEU A 66 2.48 -0.12 5.12
CA LEU A 66 1.24 0.33 5.77
C LEU A 66 1.41 0.43 7.30
N LYS A 67 2.12 -0.52 7.90
CA LYS A 67 2.35 -0.61 9.35
C LYS A 67 3.29 0.47 9.90
N ASP A 68 4.37 0.80 9.17
CA ASP A 68 5.48 1.65 9.64
C ASP A 68 5.07 3.12 9.90
N GLY A 69 3.84 3.54 9.54
CA GLY A 69 3.32 4.85 9.93
C GLY A 69 3.92 6.05 9.17
N LYS A 70 4.95 5.83 8.34
CA LYS A 70 5.63 6.87 7.56
C LYS A 70 4.70 7.55 6.53
N LYS A 71 5.06 8.78 6.16
CA LYS A 71 4.38 9.54 5.10
C LYS A 71 4.66 8.93 3.71
N ASN A 72 3.91 9.33 2.70
CA ASN A 72 4.10 8.93 1.30
C ASN A 72 3.97 7.41 1.03
N ARG A 73 3.05 6.72 1.72
CA ARG A 73 2.83 5.27 1.52
C ARG A 73 2.56 4.90 0.06
N ALA A 74 1.79 5.72 -0.66
CA ALA A 74 1.51 5.48 -2.07
C ALA A 74 2.78 5.51 -2.95
N GLU A 75 3.68 6.47 -2.72
CA GLU A 75 4.98 6.55 -3.42
C GLU A 75 5.84 5.32 -3.10
N GLN A 76 5.91 4.92 -1.82
CA GLN A 76 6.66 3.74 -1.41
C GLN A 76 6.11 2.46 -2.04
N PHE A 77 4.78 2.30 -2.11
CA PHE A 77 4.13 1.21 -2.84
C PHE A 77 4.53 1.22 -4.32
N LEU A 78 4.45 2.37 -4.98
CA LEU A 78 4.81 2.49 -6.39
C LEU A 78 6.27 2.08 -6.65
N VAL A 79 7.20 2.53 -5.80
CA VAL A 79 8.62 2.16 -5.91
C VAL A 79 8.82 0.66 -5.70
N LEU A 80 8.19 0.06 -4.69
CA LEU A 80 8.28 -1.39 -4.42
C LEU A 80 7.82 -2.25 -5.60
N PHE A 81 6.75 -1.83 -6.27
CA PHE A 81 6.19 -2.54 -7.42
C PHE A 81 6.73 -2.08 -8.78
N SER A 82 7.64 -1.10 -8.82
CA SER A 82 8.33 -0.73 -10.05
C SER A 82 9.35 -1.80 -10.42
N ASP A 83 9.54 -2.00 -11.72
CA ASP A 83 10.66 -2.81 -12.21
C ASP A 83 11.98 -2.04 -12.00
N PRO A 84 13.10 -2.75 -11.76
CA PRO A 84 14.42 -2.10 -11.80
C PRO A 84 14.59 -1.45 -13.18
N LEU A 85 14.98 -0.18 -13.19
CA LEU A 85 15.50 0.45 -14.41
C LEU A 85 16.80 -0.30 -14.78
N GLU A 86 16.85 -0.90 -15.97
CA GLU A 86 18.10 -1.41 -16.54
C GLU A 86 19.12 -0.30 -16.79
#